data_AF-A0A1I9G8A4-F1
#
_entry.id   AF-A0A1I9G8A4-F1
#
_cell.length_a   1.000
_cell.length_b   1.000
_cell.length_c   1.000
_cell.angle_alpha   90.00
_cell.angle_beta   90.00
_cell.angle_gamma   90.00
#
_symmetry.space_group_name_H-M   'P 1'
#
loop_
_entity.id
_entity.type
_entity.pdbx_description
1 polymer ?
#
loop_
_entity_poly.entity_id
_entity_poly.type
_entity_poly.pdbx_seq_one_letter_code
_entity_poly.pdbx_strand_id
1 'polypeptide(L)'
;KPLLVINYTKPDDSVPNVQILFLLQLNGRNIRQVNRLFRIIYSPKHYYIIHVDSRQQYMFEGMKELVAAVQKAGYKNVYLMEKRYATIWAGATLLSMILEVLKTALYTLNWNSWDFMLNLSESNFPILSMVELEFHLAKSKGRIFLGNHGYDTARFIQKQGLEYVFMQCENRMWLLMKRTKFPNSIRFDGAVKNKVVFFGRKFDSMISQRAIAIAEAQALRFTDNINDSNFNHPSFNKSWTNVYLSQFDQSVLLENFARALLSYEMSGNCIFGNLSSIIAYKENDEANIQSIYRSSYRCNNNNSNEFIQVLVESINLVKFMHTIVDGYELINLEIGTDFDFKEEIFRKYHNILSE
;
A
#
# COMPACT_ATOMS: atom_id res chain seq x y z
N LYS A 1 24.02 -9.70 1.23
CA LYS A 1 24.49 -9.72 -0.18
C LYS A 1 24.37 -8.30 -0.73
N PRO A 2 25.33 -7.78 -1.51
CA PRO A 2 25.19 -6.47 -2.13
C PRO A 2 23.89 -6.44 -2.94
N LEU A 3 23.14 -5.33 -2.84
CA LEU A 3 21.93 -5.13 -3.62
C LEU A 3 22.34 -5.18 -5.10
N LEU A 4 21.74 -6.10 -5.86
CA LEU A 4 22.05 -6.28 -7.27
C LEU A 4 21.47 -5.08 -8.02
N VAL A 5 22.31 -4.06 -8.23
CA VAL A 5 21.97 -2.87 -9.02
C VAL A 5 22.51 -3.07 -10.42
N ILE A 6 21.63 -3.02 -11.40
CA ILE A 6 22.01 -3.08 -12.81
C ILE A 6 22.48 -1.68 -13.21
N ASN A 7 23.76 -1.58 -13.59
CA ASN A 7 24.34 -0.35 -14.09
C ASN A 7 23.85 -0.10 -15.53
N TYR A 8 23.03 0.93 -15.67
CA TYR A 8 22.72 1.56 -16.95
C TYR A 8 23.46 2.89 -17.03
N THR A 9 23.74 3.35 -18.26
CA THR A 9 24.27 4.70 -18.48
C THR A 9 23.28 5.75 -18.02
N LYS A 10 23.74 6.73 -17.23
CA LYS A 10 22.92 7.89 -16.84
C LYS A 10 22.43 8.59 -18.12
N PRO A 11 21.12 8.85 -18.25
CA PRO A 11 20.61 9.60 -19.40
C PRO A 11 21.23 11.00 -19.47
N ASP A 12 21.42 11.51 -20.68
CA ASP A 12 21.95 12.86 -20.90
C ASP A 12 20.96 13.94 -20.39
N ASP A 13 21.49 14.96 -19.72
CA ASP A 13 20.75 16.06 -19.11
C ASP A 13 20.23 17.08 -20.15
N SER A 14 20.57 16.91 -21.44
CA SER A 14 20.16 17.77 -22.56
C SER A 14 18.68 17.68 -22.95
N VAL A 15 17.89 16.85 -22.27
CA VAL A 15 16.51 16.53 -22.65
C VAL A 15 15.51 17.61 -22.18
N PRO A 16 14.49 17.94 -23.00
CA PRO A 16 13.47 18.92 -22.65
C PRO A 16 12.77 18.62 -21.32
N ASN A 17 12.52 19.70 -20.55
CA ASN A 17 11.86 19.63 -19.25
C ASN A 17 10.49 18.93 -19.34
N VAL A 18 10.25 17.89 -18.53
CA VAL A 18 8.97 17.18 -18.45
C VAL A 18 8.40 17.24 -17.05
N GLN A 19 7.12 17.60 -16.91
CA GLN A 19 6.43 17.66 -15.62
C GLN A 19 5.38 16.55 -15.53
N ILE A 20 5.35 15.87 -14.38
CA ILE A 20 4.46 14.74 -14.15
C ILE A 20 3.48 15.11 -13.04
N LEU A 21 2.20 14.79 -13.26
CA LEU A 21 1.16 14.76 -12.22
C LEU A 21 1.03 13.32 -11.70
N PHE A 22 1.52 13.08 -10.50
CA PHE A 22 1.34 11.81 -9.81
C PHE A 22 0.00 11.81 -9.06
N LEU A 23 -0.83 10.81 -9.34
CA LEU A 23 -1.97 10.46 -8.50
C LEU A 23 -1.57 9.31 -7.59
N LEU A 24 -1.48 9.56 -6.29
CA LEU A 24 -1.34 8.52 -5.27
C LEU A 24 -2.74 8.10 -4.81
N GLN A 25 -3.24 7.00 -5.35
CA GLN A 25 -4.52 6.39 -4.97
C GLN A 25 -4.27 5.34 -3.88
N LEU A 26 -4.59 5.67 -2.64
CA LEU A 26 -4.22 4.88 -1.47
C LEU A 26 -5.43 4.18 -0.85
N ASN A 27 -5.30 2.86 -0.66
CA ASN A 27 -6.31 2.06 0.03
C ASN A 27 -5.64 1.00 0.91
N GLY A 28 -5.22 1.40 2.11
CA GLY A 28 -4.60 0.49 3.08
C GLY A 28 -4.15 1.22 4.33
N ARG A 29 -3.26 0.60 5.11
CA ARG A 29 -2.72 1.14 6.37
C ARG A 29 -1.19 1.32 6.38
N ASN A 30 -0.51 1.02 5.27
CA ASN A 30 0.95 1.02 5.24
C ASN A 30 1.53 2.41 4.93
N ILE A 31 1.35 3.36 5.86
CA ILE A 31 1.85 4.75 5.73
C ILE A 31 3.37 4.76 5.50
N ARG A 32 4.13 3.85 6.16
CA ARG A 32 5.59 3.77 6.02
C ARG A 32 6.00 3.44 4.58
N GLN A 33 5.30 2.51 3.93
CA GLN A 33 5.56 2.17 2.54
C GLN A 33 5.22 3.33 1.59
N VAL A 34 4.12 4.04 1.84
CA VAL A 34 3.77 5.24 1.06
C VAL A 34 4.84 6.32 1.21
N ASN A 35 5.33 6.57 2.43
CA ASN A 35 6.41 7.52 2.67
C ASN A 35 7.72 7.11 1.97
N ARG A 36 8.03 5.81 1.95
CA ARG A 36 9.19 5.27 1.25
C ARG A 36 9.08 5.48 -0.27
N LEU A 37 7.93 5.16 -0.86
CA LEU A 37 7.64 5.42 -2.28
C LEU A 37 7.76 6.92 -2.57
N PHE A 38 7.08 7.75 -1.78
CA PHE A 38 7.04 9.20 -1.97
C PHE A 38 8.44 9.80 -1.94
N ARG A 39 9.30 9.38 -1.01
CA ARG A 39 10.70 9.84 -0.93
C ARG A 39 11.48 9.61 -2.23
N ILE A 40 11.20 8.52 -2.95
CA ILE A 40 11.93 8.14 -4.16
C ILE A 40 11.44 8.93 -5.38
N ILE A 41 10.12 9.11 -5.48
CA ILE A 41 9.52 9.79 -6.64
C ILE A 41 9.47 11.31 -6.47
N TYR A 42 9.60 11.82 -5.25
CA TYR A 42 9.42 13.23 -4.95
C TYR A 42 10.48 14.11 -5.62
N SER A 43 10.00 15.17 -6.25
CA SER A 43 10.78 16.24 -6.87
C SER A 43 9.91 17.50 -6.89
N PRO A 44 10.47 18.68 -6.58
CA PRO A 44 9.74 19.96 -6.63
C PRO A 44 9.25 20.33 -8.03
N LYS A 45 9.80 19.69 -9.07
CA LYS A 45 9.43 19.88 -10.48
C LYS A 45 8.08 19.26 -10.86
N HIS A 46 7.61 18.28 -10.10
CA HIS A 46 6.39 17.51 -10.38
C HIS A 46 5.25 17.87 -9.41
N TYR A 47 4.05 17.41 -9.72
CA TYR A 47 2.85 17.60 -8.92
C TYR A 47 2.35 16.28 -8.35
N TYR A 48 1.76 16.32 -7.15
CA TYR A 48 1.29 15.13 -6.44
C TYR A 48 -0.11 15.39 -5.89
N ILE A 49 -1.10 14.64 -6.36
CA ILE A 49 -2.43 14.58 -5.76
C ILE A 49 -2.57 13.25 -5.04
N ILE A 50 -2.89 13.32 -3.75
CA ILE A 50 -3.10 12.15 -2.90
C ILE A 50 -4.61 12.00 -2.71
N HIS A 51 -5.12 10.84 -3.10
CA HIS A 51 -6.47 10.39 -2.76
C HIS A 51 -6.35 9.22 -1.80
N VAL A 52 -7.04 9.31 -0.67
CA VAL A 52 -7.19 8.19 0.26
C VAL A 52 -8.64 7.74 0.21
N ASP A 53 -8.86 6.43 0.11
CA ASP A 53 -10.19 5.84 0.14
C ASP A 53 -10.98 6.33 1.38
N SER A 54 -12.27 6.64 1.21
CA SER A 54 -13.08 7.22 2.29
C SER A 54 -13.18 6.33 3.53
N ARG A 55 -12.97 5.02 3.38
CA ARG A 55 -12.99 4.03 4.46
C ARG A 55 -11.69 4.00 5.28
N GLN A 56 -10.60 4.58 4.77
CA GLN A 56 -9.26 4.46 5.35
C GLN A 56 -8.87 5.73 6.14
N GLN A 57 -9.51 5.96 7.28
CA GLN A 57 -9.26 7.18 8.07
C GLN A 57 -7.82 7.25 8.60
N TYR A 58 -7.26 6.12 9.05
CA TYR A 58 -5.89 6.06 9.56
C TYR A 58 -4.85 6.54 8.52
N MET A 59 -4.96 6.06 7.28
CA MET A 59 -4.09 6.49 6.18
C MET A 59 -4.29 7.98 5.84
N PHE A 60 -5.53 8.46 5.89
CA PHE A 60 -5.84 9.85 5.59
C PHE A 60 -5.17 10.82 6.56
N GLU A 61 -5.23 10.55 7.86
CA GLU A 61 -4.52 11.36 8.86
C GLU A 61 -2.99 11.29 8.67
N GLY A 62 -2.44 10.12 8.36
CA GLY A 62 -1.02 10.00 8.02
C GLY A 62 -0.59 10.82 6.80
N MET A 63 -1.44 10.90 5.77
CA MET A 63 -1.17 11.71 4.59
C MET A 63 -1.33 13.21 4.86
N LYS A 64 -2.20 13.62 5.79
CA LYS A 64 -2.25 15.02 6.24
C LYS A 64 -0.92 15.45 6.86
N GLU A 65 -0.35 14.62 7.73
CA GLU A 65 0.96 14.88 8.33
C GLU A 65 2.06 15.01 7.27
N LEU A 66 2.08 14.11 6.28
CA LEU A 66 3.00 14.17 5.15
C LEU A 66 2.86 15.48 4.36
N VAL A 67 1.64 15.88 4.00
CA VAL A 67 1.40 17.14 3.27
C VAL A 67 1.79 18.34 4.10
N ALA A 68 1.47 18.37 5.39
CA ALA A 68 1.86 19.45 6.30
C ALA A 68 3.38 19.59 6.41
N ALA A 69 4.12 18.48 6.45
CA ALA A 69 5.58 18.49 6.46
C ALA A 69 6.16 19.08 5.17
N VAL A 70 5.63 18.70 4.01
CA VAL A 70 6.05 19.24 2.70
C VAL A 70 5.76 20.74 2.60
N GLN A 71 4.57 21.17 3.05
CA GLN A 71 4.18 22.58 3.07
C GLN A 71 5.05 23.41 4.01
N LYS A 72 5.40 22.86 5.20
CA LYS A 72 6.32 23.50 6.15
C LYS A 72 7.72 23.69 5.57
N ALA A 73 8.16 22.78 4.69
CA ALA A 73 9.41 22.91 3.95
C ALA A 73 9.35 23.93 2.80
N GLY A 74 8.19 24.57 2.57
CA GLY A 74 8.02 25.64 1.57
C GLY A 74 7.49 25.16 0.22
N TYR A 75 7.20 23.86 0.05
CA TYR A 75 6.73 23.31 -1.22
C TYR A 75 5.21 23.20 -1.26
N LYS A 76 4.60 23.67 -2.36
CA LYS A 76 3.15 23.68 -2.57
C LYS A 76 2.69 22.71 -3.67
N ASN A 77 3.54 21.76 -4.04
CA ASN A 77 3.32 20.84 -5.17
C ASN A 77 2.66 19.51 -4.76
N VAL A 78 2.18 19.40 -3.53
CA VAL A 78 1.49 18.22 -2.99
C VAL A 78 0.13 18.63 -2.43
N TYR A 79 -0.92 17.92 -2.81
CA TYR A 79 -2.29 18.18 -2.39
C TYR A 79 -2.99 16.91 -1.96
N LEU A 80 -3.60 16.91 -0.77
CA LEU A 80 -4.46 15.83 -0.29
C LEU A 80 -5.92 16.17 -0.58
N MET A 81 -6.64 15.27 -1.24
CA MET A 81 -8.06 15.47 -1.53
C MET A 81 -8.92 15.30 -0.27
N GLU A 82 -9.66 16.34 0.11
CA GLU A 82 -10.68 16.28 1.17
C GLU A 82 -11.90 15.46 0.76
N LYS A 83 -12.33 15.63 -0.50
CA LYS A 83 -13.44 14.85 -1.08
C LYS A 83 -12.96 13.45 -1.43
N ARG A 84 -13.26 12.50 -0.55
CA ARG A 84 -12.86 11.10 -0.68
C ARG A 84 -13.96 10.24 -1.29
N TYR A 85 -13.54 9.18 -1.98
CA TYR A 85 -14.42 8.24 -2.67
C TYR A 85 -14.12 6.83 -2.15
N ALA A 86 -15.15 5.99 -2.03
CA ALA A 86 -15.00 4.58 -1.70
C ALA A 86 -14.64 3.79 -2.97
N THR A 87 -13.35 3.74 -3.30
CA THR A 87 -12.79 3.06 -4.47
C THR A 87 -12.69 1.55 -4.23
N ILE A 88 -13.85 0.90 -4.16
CA ILE A 88 -13.94 -0.56 -4.07
C ILE A 88 -13.35 -1.24 -5.31
N TRP A 89 -12.91 -2.49 -5.17
CA TRP A 89 -12.42 -3.26 -6.29
C TRP A 89 -13.49 -3.40 -7.38
N ALA A 90 -13.11 -3.12 -8.62
CA ALA A 90 -14.02 -3.04 -9.78
C ALA A 90 -15.17 -2.02 -9.66
N GLY A 91 -15.08 -1.07 -8.73
CA GLY A 91 -16.09 -0.03 -8.52
C GLY A 91 -16.11 1.05 -9.61
N ALA A 92 -17.31 1.51 -9.98
CA ALA A 92 -17.49 2.62 -10.92
C ALA A 92 -16.92 3.96 -10.40
N THR A 93 -16.90 4.13 -9.08
CA THR A 93 -16.37 5.33 -8.39
C THR A 93 -14.89 5.59 -8.63
N LEU A 94 -14.11 4.60 -9.06
CA LEU A 94 -12.71 4.79 -9.42
C LEU A 94 -12.54 5.83 -10.55
N LEU A 95 -13.37 5.72 -11.59
CA LEU A 95 -13.34 6.68 -12.70
C LEU A 95 -13.79 8.07 -12.23
N SER A 96 -14.85 8.14 -11.41
CA SER A 96 -15.33 9.40 -10.84
C SER A 96 -14.25 10.10 -10.01
N MET A 97 -13.47 9.34 -9.25
CA MET A 97 -12.34 9.85 -8.47
C MET A 97 -11.24 10.41 -9.38
N ILE A 98 -10.83 9.66 -10.42
CA ILE A 98 -9.80 10.13 -11.38
C ILE A 98 -10.27 11.41 -12.10
N LEU A 99 -11.53 11.50 -12.49
CA LEU A 99 -12.09 12.71 -13.09
C LEU A 99 -12.09 13.88 -12.11
N GLU A 100 -12.37 13.64 -10.83
CA GLU A 100 -12.29 14.67 -9.79
C GLU A 100 -10.85 15.15 -9.54
N VAL A 101 -9.88 14.23 -9.58
CA VAL A 101 -8.43 14.56 -9.51
C VAL A 101 -8.06 15.52 -10.64
N LEU A 102 -8.45 15.21 -11.88
CA LEU A 102 -8.16 16.06 -13.04
C LEU A 102 -8.81 17.43 -12.91
N LYS A 103 -10.08 17.49 -12.49
CA LYS A 103 -10.77 18.77 -12.23
C LYS A 103 -10.07 19.57 -11.13
N THR A 104 -9.65 18.91 -10.06
CA THR A 104 -8.95 19.54 -8.94
C THR A 104 -7.61 20.12 -9.40
N ALA A 105 -6.82 19.35 -10.15
CA ALA A 105 -5.54 19.79 -10.69
C ALA A 105 -5.72 21.04 -11.58
N LEU A 106 -6.63 20.97 -12.56
CA LEU A 106 -6.77 22.00 -13.58
C LEU A 106 -7.49 23.26 -13.07
N TYR A 107 -8.58 23.10 -12.31
CA TYR A 107 -9.47 24.21 -11.98
C TYR A 107 -9.32 24.71 -10.55
N THR A 108 -9.01 23.84 -9.59
CA THR A 108 -8.89 24.22 -8.17
C THR A 108 -7.46 24.65 -7.83
N LEU A 109 -6.47 23.90 -8.29
CA LEU A 109 -5.05 24.14 -8.00
C LEU A 109 -4.35 24.94 -9.10
N ASN A 110 -4.98 25.08 -10.27
CA ASN A 110 -4.41 25.73 -11.46
C ASN A 110 -3.05 25.13 -11.89
N TRP A 111 -2.89 23.82 -11.68
CA TRP A 111 -1.73 23.06 -12.13
C TRP A 111 -1.94 22.63 -13.58
N ASN A 112 -1.55 23.50 -14.52
CA ASN A 112 -1.81 23.31 -15.96
C ASN A 112 -0.55 23.01 -16.79
N SER A 113 0.62 22.93 -16.15
CA SER A 113 1.90 22.80 -16.85
C SER A 113 2.44 21.36 -16.90
N TRP A 114 1.74 20.40 -16.31
CA TRP A 114 2.14 18.99 -16.37
C TRP A 114 1.91 18.40 -17.77
N ASP A 115 2.81 17.52 -18.20
CA ASP A 115 2.79 16.86 -19.51
C ASP A 115 2.15 15.47 -19.46
N PHE A 116 2.28 14.78 -18.32
CA PHE A 116 1.81 13.40 -18.12
C PHE A 116 1.12 13.24 -16.77
N MET A 117 0.14 12.34 -16.71
CA MET A 117 -0.47 11.87 -15.46
C MET A 117 -0.13 10.39 -15.23
N LEU A 118 0.39 10.06 -14.06
CA LEU A 118 0.70 8.69 -13.64
C LEU A 118 -0.07 8.36 -12.37
N ASN A 119 -0.84 7.28 -12.39
CA ASN A 119 -1.52 6.77 -11.20
C ASN A 119 -0.70 5.66 -10.53
N LEU A 120 -0.56 5.76 -9.21
CA LEU A 120 0.17 4.82 -8.37
C LEU A 120 -0.67 4.47 -7.13
N SER A 121 -0.54 3.25 -6.66
CA SER A 121 -1.06 2.77 -5.37
C SER A 121 0.05 2.61 -4.34
N GLU A 122 -0.30 2.35 -3.08
CA GLU A 122 0.67 2.04 -2.01
C GLU A 122 1.51 0.78 -2.29
N SER A 123 1.08 -0.06 -3.23
CA SER A 123 1.75 -1.31 -3.62
C SER A 123 2.60 -1.19 -4.89
N ASN A 124 2.69 0.00 -5.48
CA ASN A 124 3.58 0.27 -6.60
C ASN A 124 4.95 0.75 -6.12
N PHE A 125 5.99 0.43 -6.88
CA PHE A 125 7.34 0.88 -6.58
C PHE A 125 8.15 1.01 -7.87
N PRO A 126 8.97 2.07 -8.03
CA PRO A 126 9.78 2.25 -9.22
C PRO A 126 10.88 1.20 -9.31
N ILE A 127 11.12 0.70 -10.53
CA ILE A 127 12.25 -0.18 -10.87
C ILE A 127 13.28 0.52 -11.77
N LEU A 128 12.99 1.76 -12.17
CA LEU A 128 13.87 2.66 -12.90
C LEU A 128 13.94 3.97 -12.11
N SER A 129 15.00 4.73 -12.35
CA SER A 129 15.22 6.02 -11.69
C SER A 129 14.30 7.10 -12.25
N MET A 130 14.08 8.15 -11.47
CA MET A 130 13.31 9.31 -11.92
C MET A 130 13.94 9.98 -13.15
N VAL A 131 15.27 10.07 -13.23
CA VAL A 131 15.98 10.65 -14.38
C VAL A 131 15.67 9.89 -15.67
N GLU A 132 15.58 8.56 -15.62
CA GLU A 132 15.20 7.77 -16.79
C GLU A 132 13.73 7.92 -17.16
N LEU A 133 12.85 7.92 -16.16
CA LEU A 133 11.43 8.12 -16.39
C LEU A 133 11.21 9.46 -17.10
N GLU A 134 11.84 10.52 -16.60
CA GLU A 134 11.79 11.85 -17.20
C GLU A 134 12.36 11.83 -18.62
N PHE A 135 13.52 11.21 -18.83
CA PHE A 135 14.14 11.11 -20.15
C PHE A 135 13.22 10.45 -21.20
N HIS A 136 12.60 9.33 -20.85
CA HIS A 136 11.70 8.60 -21.76
C HIS A 136 10.40 9.35 -22.03
N LEU A 137 9.82 9.98 -21.00
CA LEU A 137 8.59 10.75 -21.14
C LEU A 137 8.80 12.03 -21.94
N ALA A 138 9.91 12.73 -21.72
CA ALA A 138 10.24 13.94 -22.47
C ALA A 138 10.39 13.68 -23.97
N LYS A 139 10.97 12.54 -24.37
CA LYS A 139 11.04 12.11 -25.78
C LYS A 139 9.69 11.67 -26.36
N SER A 140 8.69 11.48 -25.52
CA SER A 140 7.38 10.92 -25.88
C SER A 140 6.24 11.89 -25.64
N LYS A 141 6.51 13.20 -25.46
CA LYS A 141 5.47 14.21 -25.32
C LYS A 141 4.47 14.15 -26.48
N GLY A 142 3.19 14.31 -26.15
CA GLY A 142 2.08 14.16 -27.10
C GLY A 142 1.64 12.71 -27.34
N ARG A 143 2.26 11.71 -26.70
CA ARG A 143 1.82 10.31 -26.74
C ARG A 143 1.08 9.93 -25.46
N ILE A 144 0.19 8.95 -25.58
CA ILE A 144 -0.55 8.35 -24.47
C ILE A 144 -0.14 6.88 -24.36
N PHE A 145 0.19 6.44 -23.14
CA PHE A 145 0.59 5.06 -22.87
C PHE A 145 -0.54 4.31 -22.17
N LEU A 146 -1.27 3.49 -22.93
CA LEU A 146 -2.33 2.62 -22.43
C LEU A 146 -2.08 1.17 -22.88
N GLY A 147 -2.31 0.22 -21.99
CA GLY A 147 -2.29 -1.20 -22.33
C GLY A 147 -3.52 -1.59 -23.17
N ASN A 148 -3.36 -2.62 -24.02
CA ASN A 148 -4.44 -3.19 -24.81
C ASN A 148 -4.63 -4.69 -24.49
N HIS A 149 -5.87 -5.15 -24.52
CA HIS A 149 -6.31 -6.54 -24.40
C HIS A 149 -5.85 -7.46 -25.56
N GLY A 150 -5.37 -6.89 -26.66
CA GLY A 150 -4.89 -7.62 -27.84
C GLY A 150 -5.97 -7.76 -28.91
N TYR A 151 -6.02 -8.90 -29.58
CA TYR A 151 -6.80 -9.05 -30.83
C TYR A 151 -8.25 -9.52 -30.63
N ASP A 152 -8.58 -10.20 -29.52
CA ASP A 152 -9.90 -10.80 -29.29
C ASP A 152 -10.83 -9.89 -28.46
N THR A 153 -11.45 -8.93 -29.14
CA THR A 153 -12.35 -7.95 -28.52
C THR A 153 -13.66 -8.55 -28.02
N ALA A 154 -14.20 -9.57 -28.70
CA ALA A 154 -15.44 -10.22 -28.27
C ALA A 154 -15.26 -10.91 -26.91
N ARG A 155 -14.17 -11.68 -26.76
CA ARG A 155 -13.82 -12.32 -25.49
C ARG A 155 -13.47 -11.31 -24.40
N PHE A 156 -12.85 -10.18 -24.77
CA PHE A 156 -12.60 -9.09 -23.84
C PHE A 156 -13.90 -8.53 -23.26
N ILE A 157 -14.87 -8.18 -24.12
CA ILE A 157 -16.19 -7.66 -23.72
C ILE A 157 -16.88 -8.64 -22.76
N GLN A 158 -16.87 -9.93 -23.08
CA GLN A 158 -17.47 -10.96 -22.25
C GLN A 158 -16.76 -11.09 -20.90
N LYS A 159 -15.43 -11.20 -20.88
CA LYS A 159 -14.64 -11.38 -19.65
C LYS A 159 -14.69 -10.18 -18.71
N GLN A 160 -14.73 -8.96 -19.26
CA GLN A 160 -14.87 -7.75 -18.45
C GLN A 160 -16.31 -7.47 -18.04
N GLY A 161 -17.28 -8.25 -18.53
CA GLY A 161 -18.70 -8.04 -18.26
C GLY A 161 -19.26 -6.76 -18.88
N LEU A 162 -18.65 -6.23 -19.95
CA LEU A 162 -19.11 -4.99 -20.59
C LEU A 162 -20.51 -5.13 -21.23
N GLU A 163 -20.97 -6.36 -21.45
CA GLU A 163 -22.34 -6.68 -21.86
C GLU A 163 -23.37 -6.50 -20.75
N TYR A 164 -22.96 -6.13 -19.54
CA TYR A 164 -23.86 -5.94 -18.41
C TYR A 164 -23.90 -4.48 -17.94
N VAL A 165 -25.00 -4.14 -17.27
CA VAL A 165 -25.20 -2.88 -16.56
C VAL A 165 -24.92 -3.13 -15.08
N PHE A 166 -24.02 -2.33 -14.52
CA PHE A 166 -23.69 -2.37 -13.11
C PHE A 166 -24.07 -1.06 -12.43
N MET A 167 -24.46 -1.15 -11.16
CA MET A 167 -24.67 0.00 -10.29
C MET A 167 -23.86 -0.16 -9.01
N GLN A 168 -23.06 0.85 -8.66
CA GLN A 168 -22.38 0.87 -7.37
C GLN A 168 -23.31 1.45 -6.31
N CYS A 169 -23.60 0.68 -5.27
CA CYS A 169 -24.34 1.13 -4.08
C CYS A 169 -23.85 0.36 -2.84
N GLU A 170 -23.86 0.98 -1.66
CA GLU A 170 -23.47 0.33 -0.38
C GLU A 170 -22.08 -0.33 -0.42
N ASN A 171 -21.09 0.31 -1.06
CA ASN A 171 -19.75 -0.26 -1.26
C ASN A 171 -19.75 -1.62 -2.00
N ARG A 172 -20.76 -1.86 -2.84
CA ARG A 172 -20.88 -3.06 -3.66
C ARG A 172 -21.23 -2.71 -5.10
N MET A 173 -20.75 -3.54 -6.04
CA MET A 173 -21.17 -3.52 -7.44
C MET A 173 -22.33 -4.49 -7.64
N TRP A 174 -23.47 -3.97 -8.05
CA TRP A 174 -24.68 -4.73 -8.34
C TRP A 174 -24.80 -4.95 -9.84
N LEU A 175 -24.87 -6.22 -10.25
CA LEU A 175 -25.22 -6.61 -11.61
C LEU A 175 -26.74 -6.45 -11.79
N LEU A 176 -27.19 -5.53 -12.64
CA LEU A 176 -28.62 -5.25 -12.80
C LEU A 176 -29.25 -6.04 -13.94
N MET A 177 -28.63 -5.96 -15.12
CA MET A 177 -29.19 -6.55 -16.33
C MET A 177 -28.13 -6.71 -17.41
N LYS A 178 -28.43 -7.53 -18.42
CA LYS A 178 -27.68 -7.57 -19.67
C LYS A 178 -28.10 -6.42 -20.58
N ARG A 179 -27.14 -5.77 -21.21
CA ARG A 179 -27.36 -4.70 -22.20
C ARG A 179 -27.99 -5.31 -23.45
N THR A 180 -29.02 -4.66 -23.96
CA THR A 180 -29.68 -5.04 -25.22
C THR A 180 -29.12 -4.29 -26.43
N LYS A 181 -28.40 -3.19 -26.19
CA LYS A 181 -27.82 -2.35 -27.22
C LYS A 181 -26.40 -1.94 -26.84
N PHE A 182 -25.52 -1.94 -27.84
CA PHE A 182 -24.22 -1.31 -27.78
C PHE A 182 -24.22 -0.06 -28.66
N PRO A 183 -23.39 0.96 -28.35
CA PRO A 183 -23.18 2.10 -29.24
C PRO A 183 -22.67 1.61 -30.60
N ASN A 184 -23.31 2.09 -31.66
CA ASN A 184 -22.86 1.82 -33.02
C ASN A 184 -21.65 2.69 -33.36
N SER A 185 -20.79 2.20 -34.26
CA SER A 185 -19.64 2.95 -34.81
C SER A 185 -18.57 3.36 -33.78
N ILE A 186 -18.53 2.72 -32.61
CA ILE A 186 -17.47 2.90 -31.60
C ILE A 186 -16.79 1.54 -31.38
N ARG A 187 -15.46 1.52 -31.47
CA ARG A 187 -14.67 0.35 -31.13
C ARG A 187 -14.45 0.32 -29.62
N PHE A 188 -14.82 -0.80 -28.98
CA PHE A 188 -14.45 -1.06 -27.60
C PHE A 188 -13.00 -1.53 -27.52
N ASP A 189 -12.26 -0.89 -26.64
CA ASP A 189 -10.90 -1.26 -26.31
C ASP A 189 -10.65 -1.00 -24.82
N GLY A 190 -9.60 -1.58 -24.30
CA GLY A 190 -9.17 -1.42 -22.92
C GLY A 190 -8.00 -2.34 -22.62
N ALA A 191 -7.38 -2.12 -21.48
CA ALA A 191 -6.37 -3.01 -20.96
C ALA A 191 -7.05 -4.20 -20.28
N VAL A 192 -6.58 -5.41 -20.58
CA VAL A 192 -6.70 -6.51 -19.63
C VAL A 192 -5.42 -6.48 -18.82
N LYS A 193 -5.54 -6.74 -17.51
CA LYS A 193 -4.40 -7.23 -16.74
C LYS A 193 -4.08 -8.61 -17.32
N ASN A 194 -3.36 -8.66 -18.45
CA ASN A 194 -2.95 -9.91 -19.08
C ASN A 194 -2.40 -10.78 -17.96
N LYS A 195 -2.78 -12.06 -17.93
CA LYS A 195 -2.18 -13.03 -17.01
C LYS A 195 -0.69 -13.05 -17.33
N VAL A 196 0.06 -12.20 -16.64
CA VAL A 196 1.51 -12.23 -16.71
C VAL A 196 1.91 -13.44 -15.89
N VAL A 197 2.67 -14.34 -16.51
CA VAL A 197 3.30 -15.53 -15.92
C VAL A 197 4.45 -15.12 -14.99
N PHE A 198 4.29 -13.99 -14.30
CA PHE A 198 5.17 -13.56 -13.24
C PHE A 198 4.31 -13.44 -11.99
N PHE A 199 4.72 -14.18 -10.95
CA PHE A 199 4.30 -13.96 -9.57
C PHE A 199 4.76 -12.57 -9.13
N GLY A 200 4.12 -11.53 -9.65
CA GLY A 200 4.30 -10.16 -9.18
C GLY A 200 3.65 -10.08 -7.81
N ARG A 201 4.42 -10.41 -6.77
CA ARG A 201 4.07 -10.09 -5.39
C ARG A 201 3.87 -8.58 -5.31
N LYS A 202 2.90 -8.14 -4.51
CA LYS A 202 2.73 -6.70 -4.25
C LYS A 202 4.02 -6.17 -3.60
N PHE A 203 4.42 -4.91 -3.88
CA PHE A 203 5.45 -4.26 -3.06
C PHE A 203 4.86 -3.93 -1.68
N ASP A 204 4.79 -4.97 -0.87
CA ASP A 204 4.23 -4.97 0.47
C ASP A 204 5.33 -5.41 1.43
N SER A 205 5.60 -4.56 2.41
CA SER A 205 6.63 -4.77 3.42
C SER A 205 6.41 -6.03 4.27
N MET A 206 5.16 -6.50 4.40
CA MET A 206 4.88 -7.76 5.12
C MET A 206 5.19 -9.01 4.28
N ILE A 207 5.28 -8.84 2.96
CA ILE A 207 5.64 -9.90 2.02
C ILE A 207 7.16 -9.98 1.83
N SER A 208 7.79 -8.89 1.36
CA SER A 208 9.24 -8.83 1.18
C SER A 208 9.77 -7.40 1.23
N GLN A 209 10.51 -7.08 2.30
CA GLN A 209 11.32 -5.88 2.39
C GLN A 209 12.51 -5.92 1.45
N ARG A 210 13.10 -7.09 1.23
CA ARG A 210 14.25 -7.23 0.35
C ARG A 210 13.93 -6.85 -1.09
N ALA A 211 12.77 -7.25 -1.59
CA ALA A 211 12.32 -6.88 -2.94
C ALA A 211 12.16 -5.36 -3.08
N ILE A 212 11.58 -4.71 -2.07
CA ILE A 212 11.44 -3.24 -2.04
C ILE A 212 12.81 -2.57 -1.96
N ALA A 213 13.73 -3.09 -1.14
CA ALA A 213 15.09 -2.56 -1.00
C ALA A 213 15.90 -2.65 -2.30
N ILE A 214 15.79 -3.75 -3.04
CA ILE A 214 16.44 -3.91 -4.35
C ILE A 214 15.87 -2.90 -5.35
N ALA A 215 14.54 -2.77 -5.42
CA ALA A 215 13.89 -1.79 -6.28
C ALA A 215 14.27 -0.34 -5.90
N GLU A 216 14.40 -0.06 -4.60
CA GLU A 216 14.82 1.26 -4.09
C GLU A 216 16.25 1.58 -4.50
N ALA A 217 17.19 0.65 -4.32
CA ALA A 217 18.57 0.83 -4.77
C ALA A 217 18.64 1.03 -6.29
N GLN A 218 17.84 0.29 -7.06
CA GLN A 218 17.78 0.45 -8.51
C GLN A 218 17.22 1.83 -8.93
N ALA A 219 16.18 2.31 -8.23
CA ALA A 219 15.56 3.60 -8.52
C ALA A 219 16.44 4.80 -8.11
N LEU A 220 17.28 4.64 -7.07
CA LEU A 220 18.13 5.71 -6.54
C LEU A 220 19.57 5.70 -7.09
N ARG A 221 19.94 4.77 -7.96
CA ARG A 221 21.33 4.57 -8.41
C ARG A 221 22.07 5.76 -9.03
N PHE A 222 21.36 6.81 -9.45
CA PHE A 222 21.96 8.06 -9.98
C PHE A 222 21.89 9.23 -9.00
N THR A 223 21.53 8.97 -7.74
CA THR A 223 21.46 9.98 -6.69
C THR A 223 22.81 10.07 -5.98
N ASP A 224 23.53 11.18 -6.17
CA ASP A 224 24.92 11.35 -5.73
C ASP A 224 25.12 11.43 -4.19
N ASN A 225 24.06 11.26 -3.39
CA ASN A 225 24.08 11.39 -1.93
C ASN A 225 23.24 10.30 -1.24
N ILE A 226 23.30 9.05 -1.70
CA ILE A 226 22.78 7.97 -0.85
C ILE A 226 23.78 7.76 0.28
N ASN A 227 23.50 8.32 1.45
CA ASN A 227 24.25 7.96 2.65
C ASN A 227 24.08 6.44 2.86
N ASP A 228 25.16 5.68 2.66
CA ASP A 228 25.22 4.23 2.95
C ASP A 228 24.74 3.89 4.37
N SER A 229 24.77 4.87 5.28
CA SER A 229 24.20 4.76 6.63
C SER A 229 22.71 4.41 6.66
N ASN A 230 21.93 4.79 5.64
CA ASN A 230 20.50 4.49 5.59
C ASN A 230 20.23 3.01 5.29
N PHE A 231 21.07 2.38 4.45
CA PHE A 231 20.98 0.95 4.15
C PHE A 231 21.52 0.07 5.28
N ASN A 232 22.46 0.60 6.05
CA ASN A 232 23.06 -0.09 7.20
C ASN A 232 22.28 0.12 8.51
N HIS A 233 21.18 0.89 8.47
CA HIS A 233 20.38 1.11 9.67
C HIS A 233 19.69 -0.20 10.12
N PRO A 234 19.70 -0.55 11.42
CA PRO A 234 19.10 -1.81 11.91
C PRO A 234 17.63 -2.00 11.55
N SER A 235 16.90 -0.90 11.36
CA SER A 235 15.49 -0.89 10.96
C SER A 235 15.23 -1.06 9.46
N PHE A 236 16.26 -1.10 8.62
CA PHE A 236 16.09 -1.06 7.16
C PHE A 236 15.33 -2.28 6.61
N ASN A 237 15.61 -3.48 7.14
CA ASN A 237 14.95 -4.72 6.71
C ASN A 237 13.71 -5.08 7.53
N LYS A 238 13.32 -4.22 8.49
CA LYS A 238 12.21 -4.46 9.41
C LYS A 238 10.93 -3.81 8.88
N SER A 239 9.81 -4.44 9.15
CA SER A 239 8.48 -3.97 8.73
C SER A 239 7.60 -3.69 9.93
N TRP A 240 6.89 -2.56 9.86
CA TRP A 240 5.85 -2.20 10.83
C TRP A 240 4.62 -1.74 10.08
N THR A 241 3.47 -2.29 10.42
CA THR A 241 2.18 -1.82 9.90
C THR A 241 1.19 -1.76 11.03
N ASN A 242 0.59 -0.60 11.24
CA ASN A 242 -0.48 -0.47 12.23
C ASN A 242 -1.71 -1.23 11.73
N VAL A 243 -2.14 -2.22 12.51
CA VAL A 243 -3.34 -3.03 12.22
C VAL A 243 -4.52 -2.63 13.09
N TYR A 244 -4.27 -1.89 14.17
CA TYR A 244 -5.28 -1.37 15.08
C TYR A 244 -4.80 -0.04 15.69
N LEU A 245 -5.65 0.96 15.72
CA LEU A 245 -5.48 2.21 16.44
C LEU A 245 -6.82 2.60 17.06
N SER A 246 -6.87 2.73 18.38
CA SER A 246 -8.14 2.89 19.12
C SER A 246 -8.96 4.12 18.73
N GLN A 247 -8.33 5.14 18.15
CA GLN A 247 -9.03 6.31 17.62
C GLN A 247 -9.93 5.98 16.41
N PHE A 248 -9.56 5.00 15.60
CA PHE A 248 -10.24 4.67 14.35
C PHE A 248 -10.85 3.26 14.36
N ASP A 249 -10.38 2.39 15.24
CA ASP A 249 -10.76 0.98 15.30
C ASP A 249 -11.32 0.63 16.69
N GLN A 250 -12.38 -0.17 16.71
CA GLN A 250 -13.01 -0.65 17.94
C GLN A 250 -13.04 -2.18 17.92
N SER A 251 -12.52 -2.81 18.98
CA SER A 251 -12.60 -4.27 19.13
C SER A 251 -12.49 -4.67 20.59
N VAL A 252 -13.61 -5.13 21.14
CA VAL A 252 -13.69 -5.68 22.50
C VAL A 252 -12.77 -6.90 22.64
N LEU A 253 -12.69 -7.73 21.61
CA LEU A 253 -11.84 -8.93 21.58
C LEU A 253 -10.35 -8.57 21.73
N LEU A 254 -9.87 -7.61 20.93
CA LEU A 254 -8.46 -7.18 20.97
C LEU A 254 -8.12 -6.50 22.29
N GLU A 255 -9.05 -5.70 22.84
CA GLU A 255 -8.87 -5.03 24.12
C GLU A 255 -8.80 -6.02 25.30
N ASN A 256 -9.69 -7.02 25.32
CA ASN A 256 -9.66 -8.08 26.34
C ASN A 256 -8.40 -8.93 26.24
N PHE A 257 -7.95 -9.27 25.03
CA PHE A 257 -6.69 -9.97 24.83
C PHE A 257 -5.51 -9.14 25.35
N ALA A 258 -5.46 -7.84 25.01
CA ALA A 258 -4.40 -6.94 25.48
C ALA A 258 -4.36 -6.81 27.01
N ARG A 259 -5.52 -6.85 27.67
CA ARG A 259 -5.63 -6.89 29.14
C ARG A 259 -4.99 -8.14 29.74
N ALA A 260 -5.17 -9.30 29.10
CA ALA A 260 -4.65 -10.59 29.57
C ALA A 260 -3.13 -10.75 29.40
N LEU A 261 -2.52 -10.07 28.42
CA LEU A 261 -1.08 -10.17 28.14
C LEU A 261 -0.21 -9.78 29.35
N LEU A 262 -0.56 -8.70 30.05
CA LEU A 262 0.27 -8.13 31.12
C LEU A 262 -0.08 -8.63 32.52
N SER A 263 -1.25 -9.26 32.71
CA SER A 263 -1.52 -10.02 33.94
C SER A 263 -0.54 -11.19 34.16
N TYR A 264 0.23 -11.54 33.11
CA TYR A 264 1.23 -12.60 33.14
C TYR A 264 2.62 -12.12 33.58
N GLU A 265 2.97 -10.83 33.42
CA GLU A 265 4.36 -10.36 33.57
C GLU A 265 4.63 -9.40 34.73
N MET A 266 3.65 -8.63 35.23
CA MET A 266 3.89 -7.69 36.34
C MET A 266 3.19 -8.10 37.63
N SER A 267 3.98 -8.50 38.62
CA SER A 267 3.59 -8.74 40.02
C SER A 267 3.26 -7.44 40.80
N GLY A 268 2.84 -6.36 40.13
CA GLY A 268 2.66 -5.01 40.71
C GLY A 268 1.26 -4.43 40.50
N ASN A 269 0.90 -3.42 41.32
CA ASN A 269 -0.39 -2.71 41.34
C ASN A 269 -0.62 -1.82 40.09
N CYS A 270 -0.59 -2.40 38.90
CA CYS A 270 -0.89 -1.73 37.64
C CYS A 270 -2.27 -2.14 37.14
N ILE A 271 -3.15 -1.16 36.91
CA ILE A 271 -4.48 -1.39 36.36
C ILE A 271 -4.45 -1.07 34.86
N PHE A 272 -4.89 -2.01 34.04
CA PHE A 272 -5.08 -1.81 32.59
C PHE A 272 -6.06 -0.67 32.34
N GLY A 273 -5.65 0.31 31.53
CA GLY A 273 -6.48 1.40 31.06
C GLY A 273 -7.21 1.02 29.78
N ASN A 274 -6.52 1.08 28.65
CA ASN A 274 -7.05 0.72 27.33
C ASN A 274 -5.96 0.27 26.36
N LEU A 275 -6.37 -0.47 25.33
CA LEU A 275 -5.52 -0.76 24.17
C LEU A 275 -5.40 0.51 23.31
N SER A 276 -4.17 0.98 23.05
CA SER A 276 -3.91 2.15 22.23
C SER A 276 -3.69 1.77 20.77
N SER A 277 -2.81 0.80 20.50
CA SER A 277 -2.53 0.36 19.14
C SER A 277 -1.97 -1.06 19.08
N ILE A 278 -2.14 -1.70 17.92
CA ILE A 278 -1.44 -2.93 17.56
C ILE A 278 -0.65 -2.68 16.28
N ILE A 279 0.62 -3.05 16.30
CA ILE A 279 1.51 -2.97 15.15
C ILE A 279 1.94 -4.37 14.78
N ALA A 280 1.59 -4.81 13.56
CA ALA A 280 2.21 -5.98 12.98
C ALA A 280 3.67 -5.67 12.69
N TYR A 281 4.56 -6.57 13.14
CA TYR A 281 6.00 -6.43 13.10
C TYR A 281 6.62 -7.64 12.41
N LYS A 282 7.56 -7.39 11.50
CA LYS A 282 8.34 -8.44 10.84
C LYS A 282 9.82 -8.04 10.88
N GLU A 283 10.65 -8.88 11.51
CA GLU A 283 12.09 -8.61 11.68
C GLU A 283 12.83 -8.62 10.34
N ASN A 284 12.50 -9.59 9.48
CA ASN A 284 13.07 -9.77 8.15
C ASN A 284 12.11 -10.62 7.29
N ASP A 285 12.47 -10.89 6.04
CA ASP A 285 11.58 -11.59 5.09
C ASP A 285 11.25 -13.05 5.48
N GLU A 286 12.13 -13.71 6.23
CA GLU A 286 12.02 -15.12 6.66
C GLU A 286 11.38 -15.26 8.05
N ALA A 287 11.29 -14.16 8.81
CA ALA A 287 10.71 -14.16 10.15
C ALA A 287 9.17 -14.23 10.12
N ASN A 288 8.62 -14.89 11.14
CA ASN A 288 7.19 -14.86 11.41
C ASN A 288 6.74 -13.44 11.78
N ILE A 289 5.48 -13.13 11.47
CA ILE A 289 4.89 -11.84 11.84
C ILE A 289 4.53 -11.88 13.32
N GLN A 290 5.09 -10.95 14.08
CA GLN A 290 4.81 -10.71 15.49
C GLN A 290 3.87 -9.49 15.62
N SER A 291 3.27 -9.30 16.79
CA SER A 291 2.39 -8.16 17.06
C SER A 291 2.86 -7.39 18.28
N ILE A 292 3.07 -6.08 18.12
CA ILE A 292 3.41 -5.17 19.22
C ILE A 292 2.12 -4.53 19.72
N TYR A 293 1.73 -4.89 20.94
CA TYR A 293 0.58 -4.32 21.64
C TYR A 293 1.02 -3.13 22.47
N ARG A 294 0.46 -1.96 22.20
CA ARG A 294 0.66 -0.76 23.03
C ARG A 294 -0.60 -0.48 23.82
N SER A 295 -0.51 -0.54 25.14
CA SER A 295 -1.64 -0.32 26.04
C SER A 295 -1.29 0.70 27.12
N SER A 296 -2.30 1.41 27.61
CA SER A 296 -2.15 2.33 28.74
C SER A 296 -2.39 1.61 30.06
N TYR A 297 -1.63 1.97 31.10
CA TYR A 297 -1.72 1.42 32.45
C TYR A 297 -1.64 2.53 33.48
N ARG A 298 -2.25 2.29 34.64
CA ARG A 298 -2.12 3.14 35.83
C ARG A 298 -1.40 2.34 36.91
N CYS A 299 -0.15 2.68 37.16
CA CYS A 299 0.75 1.95 38.06
C CYS A 299 1.07 2.77 39.31
N ASN A 300 0.80 2.21 40.50
CA ASN A 300 0.97 2.87 41.80
C ASN A 300 0.25 4.26 41.88
N ASN A 301 0.32 4.96 43.01
CA ASN A 301 -0.45 6.20 43.27
C ASN A 301 -0.13 7.41 42.34
N ASN A 302 0.58 7.21 41.24
CA ASN A 302 0.72 8.23 40.21
C ASN A 302 -0.54 8.26 39.34
N ASN A 303 -1.21 9.41 39.31
CA ASN A 303 -2.38 9.66 38.45
C ASN A 303 -2.05 9.72 36.93
N SER A 304 -0.81 9.48 36.52
CA SER A 304 -0.39 9.51 35.12
C SER A 304 -0.58 8.15 34.46
N ASN A 305 -1.20 8.14 33.27
CA ASN A 305 -1.24 6.95 32.43
C ASN A 305 0.16 6.69 31.84
N GLU A 306 0.70 5.50 32.07
CA GLU A 306 1.92 5.00 31.43
C GLU A 306 1.56 4.15 30.21
N PHE A 307 2.41 4.13 29.18
CA PHE A 307 2.21 3.28 28.01
C PHE A 307 3.24 2.17 27.99
N ILE A 308 2.78 0.92 27.95
CA ILE A 308 3.64 -0.26 27.86
C ILE A 308 3.48 -0.88 26.48
N GLN A 309 4.58 -1.33 25.90
CA GLN A 309 4.63 -2.06 24.64
C GLN A 309 5.07 -3.50 24.89
N VAL A 310 4.24 -4.45 24.47
CA VAL A 310 4.53 -5.89 24.59
C VAL A 310 4.67 -6.47 23.19
N LEU A 311 5.81 -7.10 22.91
CA LEU A 311 6.02 -7.86 21.69
C LEU A 311 5.45 -9.26 21.89
N VAL A 312 4.44 -9.62 21.10
CA VAL A 312 3.75 -10.91 21.18
C VAL A 312 4.11 -11.74 19.97
N GLU A 313 4.56 -12.97 20.22
CA GLU A 313 4.83 -13.98 19.21
C GLU A 313 3.86 -15.16 19.38
N SER A 314 3.28 -15.60 18.26
CA SER A 314 2.41 -16.77 18.24
C SER A 314 3.27 -18.04 18.25
N ILE A 315 3.14 -18.86 19.28
CA ILE A 315 3.85 -20.14 19.37
C ILE A 315 2.98 -21.23 18.73
N ASN A 316 3.45 -21.82 17.64
CA ASN A 316 2.81 -22.99 17.05
C ASN A 316 3.34 -24.27 17.73
N LEU A 317 2.53 -24.88 18.59
CA LEU A 317 2.90 -26.09 19.34
C LEU A 317 2.61 -27.39 18.57
N VAL A 318 2.17 -27.32 17.32
CA VAL A 318 1.84 -28.50 16.50
C VAL A 318 3.10 -29.31 16.25
N LYS A 319 3.08 -30.58 16.70
CA LYS A 319 4.08 -31.59 16.36
C LYS A 319 3.45 -32.59 15.41
N PHE A 320 4.03 -32.73 14.23
CA PHE A 320 3.56 -33.72 13.26
C PHE A 320 4.17 -35.09 13.54
N MET A 321 3.35 -36.13 13.37
CA MET A 321 3.77 -37.52 13.33
C MET A 321 3.39 -38.06 11.94
N HIS A 322 4.29 -38.81 11.30
CA HIS A 322 4.07 -39.34 9.94
C HIS A 322 3.73 -38.23 8.92
N THR A 323 4.69 -37.34 8.65
CA THR A 323 4.51 -36.18 7.75
C THR A 323 4.48 -36.51 6.26
N ILE A 324 4.86 -37.73 5.86
CA ILE A 324 4.98 -38.12 4.45
C ILE A 324 3.82 -39.05 4.07
N VAL A 325 3.00 -38.61 3.12
CA VAL A 325 1.91 -39.41 2.52
C VAL A 325 2.00 -39.25 1.00
N ASP A 326 2.01 -40.37 0.27
CA ASP A 326 2.07 -40.40 -1.21
C ASP A 326 3.20 -39.57 -1.83
N GLY A 327 4.34 -39.47 -1.13
CA GLY A 327 5.51 -38.70 -1.58
C GLY A 327 5.44 -37.19 -1.32
N TYR A 328 4.40 -36.70 -0.64
CA TYR A 328 4.28 -35.31 -0.19
C TYR A 328 4.59 -35.19 1.30
N GLU A 329 5.41 -34.21 1.66
CA GLU A 329 5.77 -33.91 3.06
C GLU A 329 4.97 -32.71 3.58
N LEU A 330 4.31 -32.89 4.73
CA LEU A 330 3.70 -31.81 5.48
C LEU A 330 4.78 -30.99 6.21
N ILE A 331 5.08 -29.80 5.68
CA ILE A 331 6.12 -28.90 6.22
C ILE A 331 5.61 -27.96 7.32
N ASN A 332 4.34 -27.57 7.29
CA ASN A 332 3.77 -26.57 8.19
C ASN A 332 2.23 -26.68 8.26
N LEU A 333 1.65 -26.26 9.38
CA LEU A 333 0.20 -26.12 9.59
C LEU A 333 -0.03 -24.84 10.39
N GLU A 334 -0.75 -23.89 9.79
CA GLU A 334 -1.09 -22.63 10.43
C GLU A 334 -2.60 -22.43 10.43
N ILE A 335 -3.09 -21.78 11.49
CA ILE A 335 -4.50 -21.41 11.65
C ILE A 335 -4.55 -19.90 11.75
N GLY A 336 -5.44 -19.29 10.97
CA GLY A 336 -5.66 -17.86 10.97
C GLY A 336 -6.90 -17.46 10.19
N THR A 337 -7.06 -16.15 10.01
CA THR A 337 -8.20 -15.56 9.29
C THR A 337 -7.74 -14.62 8.19
N ASP A 338 -8.61 -14.43 7.19
CA ASP A 338 -8.33 -13.58 6.02
C ASP A 338 -7.10 -14.08 5.23
N PHE A 339 -7.14 -15.34 4.81
CA PHE A 339 -6.07 -15.95 4.01
C PHE A 339 -6.04 -15.38 2.59
N ASP A 340 -4.92 -14.77 2.24
CA ASP A 340 -4.65 -14.28 0.89
C ASP A 340 -4.03 -15.39 0.04
N PHE A 341 -4.85 -16.06 -0.76
CA PHE A 341 -4.40 -17.14 -1.65
C PHE A 341 -3.29 -16.74 -2.63
N LYS A 342 -3.17 -15.45 -2.98
CA LYS A 342 -2.17 -15.01 -3.96
C LYS A 342 -0.78 -14.92 -3.34
N GLU A 343 -0.71 -14.51 -2.09
CA GLU A 343 0.55 -14.32 -1.35
C GLU A 343 0.79 -15.43 -0.32
N GLU A 344 -0.18 -16.33 -0.14
CA GLU A 344 -0.16 -17.50 0.75
C GLU A 344 0.08 -17.13 2.22
N ILE A 345 -0.56 -16.06 2.69
CA ILE A 345 -0.44 -15.58 4.08
C ILE A 345 -1.78 -15.15 4.67
N PHE A 346 -1.90 -15.22 5.99
CA PHE A 346 -3.02 -14.62 6.72
C PHE A 346 -2.82 -13.10 6.87
N ARG A 347 -3.84 -12.32 6.52
CA ARG A 347 -3.77 -10.84 6.55
C ARG A 347 -4.20 -10.24 7.88
N LYS A 348 -4.91 -11.00 8.73
CA LYS A 348 -5.14 -10.63 10.14
C LYS A 348 -3.96 -11.06 11.02
N TYR A 349 -2.90 -10.26 10.98
CA TYR A 349 -1.61 -10.56 11.61
C TYR A 349 -1.63 -10.74 13.14
N HIS A 350 -2.63 -10.20 13.84
CA HIS A 350 -2.75 -10.37 15.30
C HIS A 350 -3.18 -11.80 15.70
N ASN A 351 -3.68 -12.60 14.75
CA ASN A 351 -4.08 -14.00 14.90
C ASN A 351 -4.93 -14.33 16.14
N ILE A 352 -5.84 -13.43 16.50
CA ILE A 352 -6.81 -13.65 17.60
C ILE A 352 -8.11 -14.10 16.97
N LEU A 353 -8.60 -15.24 17.44
CA LEU A 353 -9.85 -15.85 17.02
C LEU A 353 -10.87 -15.77 18.17
N SER A 354 -12.13 -15.62 17.82
CA SER A 354 -13.27 -15.80 18.72
C SER A 354 -14.23 -16.82 18.12
N GLU A 355 -15.05 -17.44 18.97
CA GLU A 355 -16.19 -18.27 18.54
C GLU A 355 -17.18 -17.47 17.68
#